data_AF-A0A8H9MRY5-F1
#
_entry.id   AF-A0A8H9MRY5-F1
#
_cell.length_a   1.000
_cell.length_b   1.000
_cell.length_c   1.000
_cell.angle_alpha   90.00
_cell.angle_beta   90.00
_cell.angle_gamma   90.00
#
_symmetry.space_group_name_H-M   'P 1'
#
loop_
_entity.id
_entity.type
_entity.pdbx_description
1 polymer ?
#
loop_
_entity_poly.entity_id
_entity_poly.type
_entity_poly.pdbx_seq_one_letter_code
_entity_poly.pdbx_strand_id
1 'polypeptide(L)'
;MKRNKTALRILVTLAVVLAITFWVGMSSKEVQAAVIEHPTPINEIFTDPVLTDNVKTLLGKADVTDEVTQTDLDSVTHLSAKSAGITTIEGLQYLTNLSELELIDNQVTDLNPLTNLTKITELRLSGNPLKDVSALAGLKNLKTMDLIYTDITDVTPLAGLSNLQVLNLDINQITDITPLAGLSNLQFLSFGSTQVSDLTPLANLAKLTTLNAMNSKVSDVSPLTGLSNLTEVYLEENQISDVSPLAKLPNLSIVTLTNQTITNQPVFYQNKPIVPNVVTGLSGELIAPDTISDNGTYTSPTLTWDLNSFINSVSYTFNQSVTFKNTTAPFSGTVTQPLTEVYAVVFDVDGEQTSAMVGVNELINEPTAPAKEGYIFDGWYDAKTDGNKWDFGIDKMPASDITLYAKFTENEEPNASSPINVEPNDNNSDNAEPNASSSINVQENGTNEGTNNPNSSGDDKVNIKLPITGDELNVLPIFVGAVLIGIGLVLFRKKRQTK
;
A
#
# COMPACT_ATOMS: atom_id res chain seq x y z
N MET A 1 -29.62 65.83 11.68
CA MET A 1 -29.42 64.67 12.58
C MET A 1 -29.31 63.37 11.77
N LYS A 2 -28.18 63.17 11.08
CA LYS A 2 -27.85 61.91 10.38
C LYS A 2 -26.91 61.12 11.29
N ARG A 3 -27.46 60.26 12.15
CA ARG A 3 -26.67 59.34 12.99
C ARG A 3 -25.78 58.49 12.07
N ASN A 4 -24.49 58.52 12.35
CA ASN A 4 -23.41 57.92 11.59
C ASN A 4 -23.54 56.38 11.62
N LYS A 5 -24.41 55.84 10.76
CA LYS A 5 -24.65 54.39 10.61
C LYS A 5 -23.37 53.62 10.26
N THR A 6 -22.40 54.31 9.66
CA THR A 6 -21.09 53.75 9.30
C THR A 6 -20.21 53.52 10.54
N ALA A 7 -20.16 54.49 11.46
CA ALA A 7 -19.42 54.33 12.72
C ALA A 7 -20.01 53.22 13.61
N LEU A 8 -21.35 53.11 13.67
CA LEU A 8 -22.01 52.03 14.43
C LEU A 8 -21.75 50.65 13.82
N ARG A 9 -21.69 50.54 12.48
CA ARG A 9 -21.34 49.28 11.80
C ARG A 9 -19.91 48.87 12.12
N ILE A 10 -18.95 49.79 12.04
CA ILE A 10 -17.54 49.51 12.35
C ILE A 10 -17.37 49.04 13.81
N LEU A 11 -18.08 49.66 14.75
CA LEU A 11 -18.00 49.31 16.17
C LEU A 11 -18.63 47.93 16.47
N VAL A 12 -19.73 47.58 15.79
CA VAL A 12 -20.34 46.25 15.87
C VAL A 12 -19.44 45.19 15.23
N THR A 13 -18.81 45.48 14.09
CA THR A 13 -17.88 44.54 13.45
C THR A 13 -16.63 44.32 14.30
N LEU A 14 -16.08 45.37 14.93
CA LEU A 14 -14.95 45.22 15.85
C LEU A 14 -15.30 44.41 17.10
N ALA A 15 -16.50 44.62 17.65
CA ALA A 15 -16.98 43.86 18.81
C ALA A 15 -17.24 42.38 18.46
N VAL A 16 -17.74 42.08 17.26
CA VAL A 16 -17.92 40.70 16.79
C VAL A 16 -16.58 40.02 16.50
N VAL A 17 -15.61 40.74 15.91
CA VAL A 17 -14.26 40.19 15.70
C VAL A 17 -13.54 39.97 17.03
N LEU A 18 -13.65 40.89 17.99
CA LEU A 18 -13.09 40.71 19.34
C LEU A 18 -13.78 39.56 20.09
N ALA A 19 -15.09 39.42 19.98
CA ALA A 19 -15.83 38.30 20.57
C ALA A 19 -15.45 36.97 19.91
N ILE A 20 -15.23 36.92 18.59
CA ILE A 20 -14.77 35.71 17.89
C ILE A 20 -13.32 35.38 18.27
N THR A 21 -12.42 36.37 18.40
CA THR A 21 -11.05 36.12 18.89
C THR A 21 -11.01 35.71 20.36
N PHE A 22 -11.95 36.19 21.18
CA PHE A 22 -12.09 35.79 22.58
C PHE A 22 -12.75 34.41 22.74
N TRP A 23 -13.63 34.02 21.80
CA TRP A 23 -14.27 32.71 21.77
C TRP A 23 -13.36 31.63 21.18
N VAL A 24 -12.54 31.95 20.17
CA VAL A 24 -11.48 31.06 19.66
C VAL A 24 -10.31 30.94 20.65
N GLY A 25 -10.12 31.92 21.54
CA GLY A 25 -9.15 31.89 22.64
C GLY A 25 -9.65 31.21 23.94
N MET A 26 -10.92 30.86 24.04
CA MET A 26 -11.51 30.11 25.17
C MET A 26 -12.14 28.81 24.66
N SER A 27 -11.34 27.84 24.23
CA SER A 27 -11.62 26.39 24.39
C SER A 27 -10.52 25.50 23.78
N SER A 28 -9.24 25.86 23.85
CA SER A 28 -8.23 24.82 23.99
C SER A 28 -8.22 24.43 25.48
N LYS A 29 -9.15 23.55 25.88
CA LYS A 29 -8.85 22.74 27.07
C LYS A 29 -7.55 22.03 26.71
N GLU A 30 -6.44 22.45 27.32
CA GLU A 30 -5.25 21.61 27.33
C GLU A 30 -5.72 20.22 27.78
N VAL A 31 -5.42 19.20 26.98
CA VAL A 31 -5.82 17.84 27.30
C VAL A 31 -4.96 17.42 28.50
N GLN A 32 -5.51 17.60 29.69
CA GLN A 32 -4.83 17.27 30.95
C GLN A 32 -5.03 15.79 31.27
N ALA A 33 -4.01 15.18 31.88
CA ALA A 33 -4.12 13.83 32.42
C ALA A 33 -5.19 13.77 33.54
N ALA A 34 -5.72 12.57 33.79
CA ALA A 34 -6.72 12.39 34.84
C ALA A 34 -6.07 12.57 36.22
N VAL A 35 -6.84 13.06 37.19
CA VAL A 35 -6.41 13.19 38.59
C VAL A 35 -7.48 12.64 39.51
N ILE A 36 -7.08 12.04 40.64
CA ILE A 36 -8.01 11.65 41.70
C ILE A 36 -8.34 12.84 42.59
N GLU A 37 -9.62 13.03 42.93
CA GLU A 37 -10.09 14.21 43.69
C GLU A 37 -9.93 14.05 45.21
N HIS A 38 -9.88 12.81 45.69
CA HIS A 38 -9.81 12.45 47.11
C HIS A 38 -8.85 11.28 47.33
N PRO A 39 -8.28 11.12 48.55
CA PRO A 39 -7.55 9.90 48.89
C PRO A 39 -8.40 8.66 48.56
N THR A 40 -7.83 7.74 47.80
CA THR A 40 -8.55 6.59 47.25
C THR A 40 -7.71 5.32 47.46
N PRO A 41 -8.29 4.17 47.84
CA PRO A 41 -7.57 2.90 47.94
C PRO A 41 -6.91 2.49 46.61
N ILE A 42 -5.70 1.93 46.66
CA ILE A 42 -4.94 1.56 45.44
C ILE A 42 -5.74 0.58 44.55
N ASN A 43 -6.40 -0.41 45.17
CA ASN A 43 -7.21 -1.41 44.46
C ASN A 43 -8.53 -0.87 43.86
N GLU A 44 -8.93 0.36 44.19
CA GLU A 44 -10.05 1.04 43.52
C GLU A 44 -9.58 1.85 42.31
N ILE A 45 -8.29 2.20 42.25
CA ILE A 45 -7.67 2.95 41.14
C ILE A 45 -7.18 1.99 40.05
N PHE A 46 -6.46 0.94 40.45
CA PHE A 46 -5.87 -0.05 39.55
C PHE A 46 -6.66 -1.35 39.61
N THR A 47 -7.18 -1.78 38.47
CA THR A 47 -8.12 -2.93 38.40
C THR A 47 -7.43 -4.27 38.13
N ASP A 48 -6.22 -4.26 37.54
CA ASP A 48 -5.41 -5.46 37.36
C ASP A 48 -4.66 -5.80 38.66
N PRO A 49 -4.90 -6.96 39.30
CA PRO A 49 -4.33 -7.27 40.62
C PRO A 49 -2.80 -7.23 40.67
N VAL A 50 -2.13 -7.58 39.56
CA VAL A 50 -0.67 -7.58 39.48
C VAL A 50 -0.15 -6.15 39.37
N LEU A 51 -0.79 -5.32 38.55
CA LEU A 51 -0.49 -3.89 38.47
C LEU A 51 -0.76 -3.20 39.81
N THR A 52 -1.87 -3.51 40.48
CA THR A 52 -2.20 -2.99 41.81
C THR A 52 -1.11 -3.29 42.83
N ASP A 53 -0.61 -4.53 42.87
CA ASP A 53 0.47 -4.93 43.79
C ASP A 53 1.81 -4.25 43.45
N ASN A 54 2.10 -4.08 42.15
CA ASN A 54 3.27 -3.35 41.66
C ASN A 54 3.24 -1.88 42.13
N VAL A 55 2.12 -1.18 41.93
CA VAL A 55 1.95 0.22 42.35
C VAL A 55 1.98 0.35 43.87
N LYS A 56 1.34 -0.55 44.61
CA LYS A 56 1.45 -0.60 46.09
C LYS A 56 2.92 -0.63 46.53
N THR A 57 3.71 -1.51 45.90
CA THR A 57 5.14 -1.65 46.21
C THR A 57 5.92 -0.39 45.86
N LEU A 58 5.66 0.21 44.69
CA LEU A 58 6.29 1.48 44.27
C LEU A 58 6.00 2.63 45.24
N LEU A 59 4.78 2.68 45.79
CA LEU A 59 4.36 3.70 46.75
C LEU A 59 4.75 3.39 48.21
N GLY A 60 5.39 2.24 48.47
CA GLY A 60 5.80 1.82 49.80
C GLY A 60 4.62 1.57 50.76
N LYS A 61 3.46 1.19 50.23
CA LYS A 61 2.25 0.90 51.01
C LYS A 61 2.24 -0.54 51.49
N ALA A 62 1.57 -0.80 52.61
CA ALA A 62 1.56 -2.12 53.24
C ALA A 62 0.51 -3.03 52.58
N ASP A 63 -0.65 -2.47 52.24
CA ASP A 63 -1.78 -3.20 51.66
C ASP A 63 -2.34 -2.47 50.43
N VAL A 64 -2.99 -3.20 49.53
CA VAL A 64 -3.63 -2.62 48.33
C VAL A 64 -4.87 -1.79 48.68
N THR A 65 -5.39 -1.93 49.91
CA THR A 65 -6.48 -1.11 50.44
C THR A 65 -6.01 0.19 51.09
N ASP A 66 -4.69 0.41 51.22
CA ASP A 66 -4.16 1.67 51.73
C ASP A 66 -4.52 2.82 50.78
N GLU A 67 -5.00 3.94 51.33
CA GLU A 67 -5.34 5.12 50.54
C GLU A 67 -4.08 5.83 50.02
N VAL A 68 -4.18 6.35 48.80
CA VAL A 68 -3.17 7.17 48.13
C VAL A 68 -3.80 8.47 47.63
N THR A 69 -3.00 9.53 47.64
CA THR A 69 -3.34 10.85 47.12
C THR A 69 -2.78 11.05 45.72
N GLN A 70 -3.26 12.05 44.97
CA GLN A 70 -2.66 12.39 43.67
C GLN A 70 -1.18 12.74 43.81
N THR A 71 -0.75 13.36 44.91
CA THR A 71 0.67 13.63 45.20
C THR A 71 1.49 12.34 45.32
N ASP A 72 0.91 11.28 45.90
CA ASP A 72 1.57 9.97 45.97
C ASP A 72 1.71 9.38 44.56
N LEU A 73 0.64 9.41 43.75
CA LEU A 73 0.66 8.93 42.36
C LEU A 73 1.64 9.72 41.48
N ASP A 74 1.70 11.03 41.65
CA ASP A 74 2.61 11.94 40.96
C ASP A 74 4.09 11.71 41.33
N SER A 75 4.38 10.98 42.40
CA SER A 75 5.75 10.56 42.74
C SER A 75 6.24 9.42 41.84
N VAL A 76 5.31 8.67 41.22
CA VAL A 76 5.65 7.57 40.30
C VAL A 76 6.02 8.14 38.95
N THR A 77 7.30 8.07 38.64
CA THR A 77 7.89 8.50 37.36
C THR A 77 8.31 7.32 36.49
N HIS A 78 8.47 6.15 37.08
CA HIS A 78 8.95 4.94 36.43
C HIS A 78 8.10 3.75 36.90
N LEU A 79 7.59 2.95 35.97
CA LEU A 79 6.86 1.73 36.27
C LEU A 79 7.34 0.60 35.37
N SER A 80 7.72 -0.52 35.98
CA SER A 80 8.14 -1.73 35.26
C SER A 80 7.47 -2.96 35.85
N ALA A 81 6.83 -3.73 34.99
CA ALA A 81 6.25 -5.02 35.31
C ALA A 81 6.31 -5.94 34.08
N LYS A 82 7.41 -6.68 33.92
CA LYS A 82 7.66 -7.57 32.79
C LYS A 82 7.19 -8.99 33.09
N SER A 83 6.63 -9.67 32.08
CA SER A 83 6.22 -11.08 32.19
C SER A 83 5.32 -11.35 33.39
N ALA A 84 4.49 -10.37 33.76
CA ALA A 84 3.79 -10.33 35.04
C ALA A 84 2.34 -10.84 34.93
N GLY A 85 1.83 -11.00 33.70
CA GLY A 85 0.46 -11.43 33.47
C GLY A 85 -0.56 -10.28 33.47
N ILE A 86 -0.11 -9.04 33.27
CA ILE A 86 -0.97 -7.85 33.30
C ILE A 86 -1.90 -7.87 32.09
N THR A 87 -3.20 -7.72 32.34
CA THR A 87 -4.25 -7.77 31.31
C THR A 87 -4.85 -6.39 31.00
N THR A 88 -4.86 -5.50 31.99
CA THR A 88 -5.34 -4.11 31.83
C THR A 88 -4.42 -3.14 32.55
N ILE A 89 -4.32 -1.94 31.99
CA ILE A 89 -3.54 -0.83 32.52
C ILE A 89 -4.43 0.31 33.02
N GLU A 90 -5.71 0.03 33.25
CA GLU A 90 -6.63 0.95 33.88
C GLU A 90 -6.08 1.41 35.25
N GLY A 91 -6.10 2.72 35.48
CA GLY A 91 -5.48 3.39 36.62
C GLY A 91 -4.18 4.12 36.24
N LEU A 92 -3.47 3.70 35.17
CA LEU A 92 -2.25 4.39 34.74
C LEU A 92 -2.50 5.85 34.33
N GLN A 93 -3.72 6.22 33.90
CA GLN A 93 -4.06 7.59 33.53
C GLN A 93 -3.88 8.61 34.66
N TYR A 94 -3.79 8.16 35.91
CA TYR A 94 -3.55 9.00 37.09
C TYR A 94 -2.07 9.16 37.45
N LEU A 95 -1.15 8.43 36.81
CA LEU A 95 0.29 8.58 37.00
C LEU A 95 0.83 9.73 36.13
N THR A 96 0.41 10.96 36.41
CA THR A 96 0.59 12.11 35.49
C THR A 96 2.05 12.51 35.23
N ASN A 97 2.97 12.05 36.09
CA ASN A 97 4.41 12.26 36.00
C ASN A 97 5.19 11.07 35.44
N LEU A 98 4.50 10.02 34.99
CA LEU A 98 5.14 8.85 34.40
C LEU A 98 5.97 9.25 33.17
N SER A 99 7.27 8.98 33.23
CA SER A 99 8.23 9.23 32.15
C SER A 99 8.71 7.96 31.48
N GLU A 100 8.73 6.83 32.21
CA GLU A 100 9.21 5.54 31.71
C GLU A 100 8.21 4.43 32.09
N LEU A 101 7.75 3.68 31.09
CA LEU A 101 6.81 2.56 31.27
C LEU A 101 7.33 1.32 30.55
N GLU A 102 7.50 0.23 31.29
CA GLU A 102 7.90 -1.08 30.78
C GLU A 102 6.88 -2.17 31.16
N LEU A 103 6.16 -2.69 30.17
CA LEU A 103 5.17 -3.75 30.34
C LEU A 103 5.43 -4.92 29.38
N ILE A 104 6.69 -5.26 29.16
CA ILE A 104 7.11 -6.32 28.23
C ILE A 104 6.49 -7.69 28.61
N ASP A 105 6.08 -8.47 27.62
CA ASP A 105 5.53 -9.83 27.74
C ASP A 105 4.32 -9.94 28.67
N ASN A 106 3.32 -9.08 28.47
CA ASN A 106 2.04 -9.13 29.18
C ASN A 106 0.88 -9.43 28.23
N GLN A 107 -0.36 -9.19 28.64
CA GLN A 107 -1.57 -9.40 27.84
C GLN A 107 -2.37 -8.10 27.68
N VAL A 108 -1.69 -6.96 27.66
CA VAL A 108 -2.31 -5.65 27.46
C VAL A 108 -2.83 -5.58 26.02
N THR A 109 -4.06 -5.09 25.88
CA THR A 109 -4.72 -4.90 24.58
C THR A 109 -5.19 -3.46 24.38
N ASP A 110 -5.55 -2.76 25.46
CA ASP A 110 -6.04 -1.39 25.43
C ASP A 110 -5.00 -0.42 25.98
N LEU A 111 -4.63 0.58 25.17
CA LEU A 111 -3.68 1.63 25.51
C LEU A 111 -4.33 2.98 25.85
N ASN A 112 -5.67 3.07 25.84
CA ASN A 112 -6.39 4.31 26.15
C ASN A 112 -5.95 4.99 27.46
N PRO A 113 -5.65 4.27 28.56
CA PRO A 113 -5.13 4.87 29.78
C PRO A 113 -3.84 5.70 29.61
N LEU A 114 -3.09 5.51 28.52
CA LEU A 114 -1.86 6.24 28.24
C LEU A 114 -2.07 7.57 27.51
N THR A 115 -3.22 7.80 26.88
CA THR A 115 -3.45 8.87 25.87
C THR A 115 -2.95 10.27 26.29
N ASN A 116 -3.08 10.61 27.58
CA ASN A 116 -2.76 11.93 28.12
C ASN A 116 -1.47 11.98 28.95
N LEU A 117 -0.73 10.87 29.04
CA LEU A 117 0.53 10.77 29.79
C LEU A 117 1.70 11.38 28.99
N THR A 118 1.57 12.66 28.67
CA THR A 118 2.47 13.37 27.75
C THR A 118 3.91 13.49 28.24
N LYS A 119 4.22 13.14 29.50
CA LYS A 119 5.58 13.12 30.04
C LYS A 119 6.36 11.85 29.71
N ILE A 120 5.70 10.81 29.17
CA ILE A 120 6.38 9.58 28.76
C ILE A 120 7.42 9.90 27.68
N THR A 121 8.66 9.51 27.97
CA THR A 121 9.81 9.58 27.06
C THR A 121 10.27 8.20 26.62
N GLU A 122 9.95 7.16 27.39
CA GLU A 122 10.31 5.77 27.10
C GLU A 122 9.12 4.84 27.33
N LEU A 123 8.80 4.04 26.31
CA LEU A 123 7.67 3.11 26.32
C LEU A 123 8.10 1.77 25.74
N ARG A 124 8.10 0.72 26.57
CA ARG A 124 8.41 -0.66 26.16
C ARG A 124 7.19 -1.56 26.37
N LEU A 125 6.55 -1.96 25.29
CA LEU A 125 5.31 -2.76 25.28
C LEU A 125 5.44 -4.06 24.49
N SER A 126 6.66 -4.47 24.17
CA SER A 126 6.93 -5.70 23.40
C SER A 126 6.24 -6.92 24.00
N GLY A 127 5.75 -7.82 23.14
CA GLY A 127 5.07 -9.05 23.57
C GLY A 127 3.68 -8.84 24.17
N ASN A 128 2.98 -7.77 23.80
CA ASN A 128 1.57 -7.54 24.13
C ASN A 128 0.70 -7.57 22.87
N PRO A 129 -0.49 -8.19 22.87
CA PRO A 129 -1.37 -8.29 21.69
C PRO A 129 -2.13 -6.98 21.41
N LEU A 130 -1.41 -5.89 21.11
CA LEU A 130 -1.95 -4.53 21.03
C LEU A 130 -2.87 -4.32 19.82
N LYS A 131 -2.41 -4.66 18.61
CA LYS A 131 -3.05 -4.40 17.30
C LYS A 131 -3.29 -2.92 16.95
N ASP A 132 -3.77 -2.12 17.90
CA ASP A 132 -4.04 -0.69 17.77
C ASP A 132 -3.16 0.11 18.73
N VAL A 133 -2.46 1.11 18.18
CA VAL A 133 -1.58 2.04 18.90
C VAL A 133 -2.04 3.50 18.74
N SER A 134 -3.29 3.73 18.35
CA SER A 134 -3.88 5.06 18.16
C SER A 134 -3.77 5.96 19.39
N ALA A 135 -3.90 5.39 20.60
CA ALA A 135 -3.71 6.09 21.87
C ALA A 135 -2.32 6.73 22.04
N LEU A 136 -1.30 6.25 21.31
CA LEU A 136 0.07 6.75 21.41
C LEU A 136 0.33 8.03 20.61
N ALA A 137 -0.57 8.43 19.69
CA ALA A 137 -0.35 9.54 18.76
C ALA A 137 -0.09 10.90 19.44
N GLY A 138 -0.60 11.07 20.66
CA GLY A 138 -0.44 12.29 21.46
C GLY A 138 0.88 12.38 22.24
N LEU A 139 1.65 11.29 22.35
CA LEU A 139 2.81 11.18 23.24
C LEU A 139 4.09 11.77 22.63
N LYS A 140 4.03 13.05 22.26
CA LYS A 140 5.05 13.76 21.47
C LYS A 140 6.42 13.87 22.12
N ASN A 141 6.55 13.57 23.42
CA ASN A 141 7.83 13.57 24.13
C ASN A 141 8.57 12.23 24.06
N LEU A 142 7.97 11.19 23.46
CA LEU A 142 8.61 9.89 23.26
C LEU A 142 9.92 10.02 22.50
N LYS A 143 10.94 9.33 23.03
CA LYS A 143 12.29 9.20 22.47
C LYS A 143 12.62 7.74 22.18
N THR A 144 12.18 6.84 23.05
CA THR A 144 12.37 5.39 22.90
C THR A 144 11.03 4.70 22.88
N MET A 145 10.79 3.89 21.86
CA MET A 145 9.60 3.06 21.73
C MET A 145 9.98 1.65 21.27
N ASP A 146 9.50 0.66 22.01
CA ASP A 146 9.70 -0.77 21.72
C ASP A 146 8.34 -1.48 21.64
N LEU A 147 8.00 -1.94 20.43
CA LEU A 147 6.72 -2.56 20.06
C LEU A 147 6.95 -3.91 19.34
N ILE A 148 8.02 -4.62 19.69
CA ILE A 148 8.32 -5.93 19.10
C ILE A 148 7.17 -6.90 19.40
N TYR A 149 6.71 -7.65 18.41
CA TYR A 149 5.70 -8.69 18.59
C TYR A 149 4.44 -8.15 19.30
N THR A 150 3.78 -7.16 18.66
CA THR A 150 2.57 -6.52 19.20
C THR A 150 1.33 -6.59 18.30
N ASP A 151 1.37 -7.44 17.27
CA ASP A 151 0.31 -7.65 16.28
C ASP A 151 -0.11 -6.37 15.53
N ILE A 152 0.71 -5.32 15.52
CA ILE A 152 0.38 -4.07 14.82
C ILE A 152 0.60 -4.22 13.30
N THR A 153 -0.26 -3.56 12.54
CA THR A 153 -0.17 -3.45 11.07
C THR A 153 -0.05 -2.01 10.60
N ASP A 154 -0.63 -1.06 11.35
CA ASP A 154 -0.68 0.36 11.04
C ASP A 154 0.20 1.18 12.00
N VAL A 155 1.17 1.91 11.43
CA VAL A 155 2.05 2.82 12.16
C VAL A 155 1.70 4.30 11.93
N THR A 156 0.55 4.61 11.31
CA THR A 156 0.03 5.97 11.13
C THR A 156 -0.02 6.78 12.44
N PRO A 157 -0.43 6.21 13.59
CA PRO A 157 -0.39 6.92 14.87
C PRO A 157 0.99 7.47 15.25
N LEU A 158 2.08 6.90 14.72
CA LEU A 158 3.44 7.28 15.07
C LEU A 158 3.96 8.50 14.29
N ALA A 159 3.28 8.94 13.21
CA ALA A 159 3.78 9.96 12.30
C ALA A 159 4.14 11.31 12.97
N GLY A 160 3.43 11.65 14.05
CA GLY A 160 3.61 12.90 14.79
C GLY A 160 4.70 12.86 15.87
N LEU A 161 5.31 11.71 16.14
CA LEU A 161 6.23 11.49 17.26
C LEU A 161 7.66 11.94 16.92
N SER A 162 7.78 13.19 16.46
CA SER A 162 9.01 13.78 15.91
C SER A 162 10.23 13.77 16.84
N ASN A 163 10.07 13.51 18.14
CA ASN A 163 11.18 13.38 19.09
C ASN A 163 11.74 11.95 19.19
N LEU A 164 11.15 10.96 18.52
CA LEU A 164 11.62 9.58 18.53
C LEU A 164 13.06 9.50 18.00
N GLN A 165 13.87 8.72 18.71
CA GLN A 165 15.28 8.44 18.44
C GLN A 165 15.51 6.94 18.25
N VAL A 166 14.79 6.12 19.02
CA VAL A 166 14.86 4.66 18.98
C VAL A 166 13.45 4.13 18.78
N LEU A 167 13.25 3.38 17.69
CA LEU A 167 11.99 2.73 17.37
C LEU A 167 12.25 1.27 16.98
N ASN A 168 11.66 0.33 17.72
CA ASN A 168 11.66 -1.08 17.37
C ASN A 168 10.23 -1.57 17.09
N LEU A 169 10.04 -2.13 15.90
CA LEU A 169 8.80 -2.63 15.33
C LEU A 169 8.94 -4.08 14.86
N ASP A 170 9.99 -4.81 15.27
CA ASP A 170 10.26 -6.16 14.78
C ASP A 170 9.10 -7.12 15.05
N ILE A 171 8.97 -8.14 14.21
CA ILE A 171 7.99 -9.23 14.38
C ILE A 171 6.55 -8.67 14.42
N ASN A 172 6.21 -7.84 13.45
CA ASN A 172 4.87 -7.30 13.24
C ASN A 172 4.41 -7.51 11.79
N GLN A 173 3.15 -7.23 11.49
CA GLN A 173 2.56 -7.42 10.14
C GLN A 173 2.52 -6.10 9.35
N ILE A 174 3.55 -5.27 9.51
CA ILE A 174 3.66 -3.95 8.88
C ILE A 174 4.08 -4.11 7.41
N THR A 175 3.38 -3.42 6.52
CA THR A 175 3.70 -3.34 5.09
C THR A 175 4.11 -1.94 4.66
N ASP A 176 3.54 -0.90 5.29
CA ASP A 176 3.74 0.50 4.95
C ASP A 176 4.40 1.27 6.10
N ILE A 177 5.55 1.88 5.82
CA ILE A 177 6.31 2.73 6.74
C ILE A 177 6.31 4.20 6.31
N THR A 178 5.47 4.60 5.36
CA THR A 178 5.28 6.00 4.95
C THR A 178 5.06 6.96 6.13
N PRO A 179 4.30 6.58 7.19
CA PRO A 179 4.16 7.42 8.39
C PRO A 179 5.47 7.81 9.07
N LEU A 180 6.54 7.02 8.91
CA LEU A 180 7.83 7.24 9.57
C LEU A 180 8.68 8.33 8.88
N ALA A 181 8.31 8.80 7.69
CA ALA A 181 9.13 9.73 6.89
C ALA A 181 9.44 11.06 7.61
N GLY A 182 8.57 11.49 8.53
CA GLY A 182 8.73 12.72 9.31
C GLY A 182 9.59 12.60 10.57
N LEU A 183 10.00 11.39 10.95
CA LEU A 183 10.69 11.10 12.21
C LEU A 183 12.20 11.40 12.13
N SER A 184 12.52 12.63 11.73
CA SER A 184 13.89 13.11 11.44
C SER A 184 14.90 13.05 12.60
N ASN A 185 14.45 12.71 13.82
CA ASN A 185 15.31 12.49 14.99
C ASN A 185 15.73 11.01 15.18
N LEU A 186 15.19 10.08 14.39
CA LEU A 186 15.51 8.66 14.48
C LEU A 186 17.01 8.41 14.24
N GLN A 187 17.58 7.61 15.13
CA GLN A 187 18.97 7.13 15.12
C GLN A 187 18.99 5.60 14.99
N PHE A 188 18.04 4.93 15.63
CA PHE A 188 17.85 3.49 15.54
C PHE A 188 16.43 3.19 15.04
N LEU A 189 16.34 2.40 13.98
CA LEU A 189 15.09 1.87 13.45
C LEU A 189 15.24 0.37 13.19
N SER A 190 14.33 -0.41 13.77
CA SER A 190 14.23 -1.85 13.55
C SER A 190 12.80 -2.20 13.13
N PHE A 191 12.65 -2.90 12.02
CA PHE A 191 11.39 -3.48 11.54
C PHE A 191 11.65 -4.86 10.90
N GLY A 192 12.58 -5.62 11.45
CA GLY A 192 12.90 -6.96 10.99
C GLY A 192 11.73 -7.93 11.19
N SER A 193 11.63 -8.97 10.36
CA SER A 193 10.51 -9.90 10.36
C SER A 193 9.15 -9.20 10.15
N THR A 194 9.10 -8.24 9.22
CA THR A 194 7.86 -7.57 8.77
C THR A 194 7.62 -7.84 7.27
N GLN A 195 6.67 -7.13 6.65
CA GLN A 195 6.36 -7.25 5.23
C GLN A 195 6.71 -5.99 4.43
N VAL A 196 7.58 -5.14 4.99
CA VAL A 196 8.01 -3.88 4.38
C VAL A 196 8.88 -4.16 3.14
N SER A 197 8.55 -3.49 2.03
CA SER A 197 9.31 -3.57 0.77
C SER A 197 9.86 -2.22 0.31
N ASP A 198 9.13 -1.13 0.56
CA ASP A 198 9.49 0.22 0.15
C ASP A 198 10.28 0.96 1.25
N LEU A 199 11.52 1.33 0.93
CA LEU A 199 12.40 2.10 1.82
C LEU A 199 12.41 3.61 1.50
N THR A 200 11.64 4.09 0.52
CA THR A 200 11.57 5.52 0.18
C THR A 200 11.24 6.44 1.36
N PRO A 201 10.42 6.05 2.37
CA PRO A 201 10.17 6.89 3.54
C PRO A 201 11.42 7.19 4.37
N LEU A 202 12.46 6.36 4.26
CA LEU A 202 13.69 6.51 5.04
C LEU A 202 14.66 7.56 4.47
N ALA A 203 14.48 7.99 3.22
CA ALA A 203 15.48 8.75 2.46
C ALA A 203 15.95 10.06 3.13
N ASN A 204 15.13 10.65 4.00
CA ASN A 204 15.42 11.92 4.69
C ASN A 204 15.75 11.75 6.18
N LEU A 205 15.87 10.53 6.70
CA LEU A 205 16.20 10.25 8.10
C LEU A 205 17.72 10.38 8.34
N ALA A 206 18.27 11.57 8.08
CA ALA A 206 19.71 11.81 8.04
C ALA A 206 20.46 11.53 9.35
N LYS A 207 19.77 11.34 10.48
CA LYS A 207 20.37 10.97 11.77
C LYS A 207 20.44 9.46 12.02
N LEU A 208 19.87 8.64 11.14
CA LEU A 208 19.85 7.19 11.29
C LEU A 208 21.27 6.63 11.24
N THR A 209 21.64 5.88 12.27
CA THR A 209 22.94 5.20 12.41
C THR A 209 22.79 3.69 12.29
N THR A 210 21.67 3.14 12.76
CA THR A 210 21.38 1.71 12.72
C THR A 210 20.02 1.47 12.07
N LEU A 211 20.01 0.63 11.04
CA LEU A 211 18.81 0.14 10.37
C LEU A 211 18.80 -1.38 10.41
N ASN A 212 17.78 -1.96 11.03
CA ASN A 212 17.50 -3.40 10.91
C ASN A 212 16.21 -3.62 10.12
N ALA A 213 16.34 -4.26 8.97
CA ALA A 213 15.26 -4.62 8.06
C ALA A 213 15.38 -6.10 7.64
N MET A 214 15.98 -6.95 8.49
CA MET A 214 16.15 -8.38 8.21
C MET A 214 14.80 -9.07 7.97
N ASN A 215 14.78 -10.15 7.19
CA ASN A 215 13.58 -10.98 6.97
C ASN A 215 12.33 -10.15 6.63
N SER A 216 12.45 -9.27 5.63
CA SER A 216 11.38 -8.39 5.16
C SER A 216 11.11 -8.66 3.67
N LYS A 217 10.64 -7.65 2.92
CA LYS A 217 10.35 -7.76 1.47
C LYS A 217 11.17 -6.76 0.65
N VAL A 218 12.29 -6.25 1.19
CA VAL A 218 13.09 -5.21 0.55
C VAL A 218 13.77 -5.76 -0.69
N SER A 219 13.61 -5.09 -1.82
CA SER A 219 14.32 -5.40 -3.07
C SER A 219 15.20 -4.25 -3.57
N ASP A 220 14.84 -3.01 -3.22
CA ASP A 220 15.57 -1.80 -3.59
C ASP A 220 16.13 -1.09 -2.35
N VAL A 221 17.45 -0.89 -2.34
CA VAL A 221 18.19 -0.16 -1.30
C VAL A 221 18.67 1.22 -1.76
N SER A 222 18.27 1.67 -2.95
CA SER A 222 18.57 3.00 -3.47
C SER A 222 18.14 4.16 -2.55
N PRO A 223 17.03 4.08 -1.78
CA PRO A 223 16.65 5.15 -0.85
C PRO A 223 17.66 5.39 0.27
N LEU A 224 18.55 4.43 0.56
CA LEU A 224 19.54 4.55 1.62
C LEU A 224 20.73 5.44 1.25
N THR A 225 20.94 5.73 -0.04
CA THR A 225 22.16 6.42 -0.56
C THR A 225 22.48 7.77 0.10
N GLY A 226 21.47 8.47 0.62
CA GLY A 226 21.63 9.76 1.30
C GLY A 226 21.94 9.68 2.80
N LEU A 227 21.88 8.49 3.41
CA LEU A 227 21.96 8.30 4.86
C LEU A 227 23.41 8.14 5.34
N SER A 228 24.21 9.20 5.17
CA SER A 228 25.66 9.18 5.41
C SER A 228 26.10 8.82 6.84
N ASN A 229 25.18 8.87 7.81
CA ASN A 229 25.44 8.52 9.20
C ASN A 229 25.21 7.03 9.51
N LEU A 230 24.69 6.23 8.57
CA LEU A 230 24.54 4.79 8.76
C LEU A 230 25.90 4.12 9.00
N THR A 231 25.96 3.38 10.10
CA THR A 231 27.10 2.55 10.51
C THR A 231 26.74 1.07 10.50
N GLU A 232 25.47 0.74 10.70
CA GLU A 232 24.96 -0.63 10.84
C GLU A 232 23.72 -0.82 9.97
N VAL A 233 23.76 -1.80 9.07
CA VAL A 233 22.61 -2.21 8.27
C VAL A 233 22.45 -3.73 8.32
N TYR A 234 21.25 -4.17 8.69
CA TYR A 234 20.87 -5.58 8.70
C TYR A 234 19.81 -5.83 7.63
N LEU A 235 20.20 -6.55 6.56
CA LEU A 235 19.42 -6.72 5.34
C LEU A 235 19.38 -8.18 4.89
N GLU A 236 19.77 -9.13 5.73
CA GLU A 236 19.65 -10.56 5.46
C GLU A 236 18.19 -10.97 5.24
N GLU A 237 17.97 -12.04 4.48
CA GLU A 237 16.64 -12.61 4.24
C GLU A 237 15.66 -11.63 3.56
N ASN A 238 16.14 -10.90 2.55
CA ASN A 238 15.36 -9.99 1.72
C ASN A 238 15.37 -10.42 0.24
N GLN A 239 15.08 -9.51 -0.69
CA GLN A 239 14.99 -9.75 -2.14
C GLN A 239 15.97 -8.85 -2.91
N ILE A 240 17.08 -8.48 -2.28
CA ILE A 240 18.03 -7.49 -2.82
C ILE A 240 18.91 -8.16 -3.87
N SER A 241 18.87 -7.62 -5.10
CA SER A 241 19.72 -8.06 -6.21
C SER A 241 20.84 -7.07 -6.54
N ASP A 242 20.70 -5.80 -6.18
CA ASP A 242 21.68 -4.74 -6.42
C ASP A 242 22.12 -4.08 -5.11
N VAL A 243 23.41 -4.21 -4.78
CA VAL A 243 24.01 -3.57 -3.60
C VAL A 243 24.86 -2.34 -3.93
N SER A 244 24.98 -1.96 -5.21
CA SER A 244 25.73 -0.78 -5.64
C SER A 244 25.30 0.53 -4.96
N PRO A 245 24.02 0.75 -4.56
CA PRO A 245 23.65 1.94 -3.80
C PRO A 245 24.35 2.04 -2.44
N LEU A 246 24.63 0.90 -1.80
CA LEU A 246 25.30 0.86 -0.49
C LEU A 246 26.76 1.31 -0.57
N ALA A 247 27.38 1.30 -1.75
CA ALA A 247 28.74 1.82 -1.95
C ALA A 247 28.86 3.33 -1.69
N LYS A 248 27.73 4.05 -1.63
CA LYS A 248 27.68 5.49 -1.31
C LYS A 248 27.72 5.79 0.18
N LEU A 249 27.60 4.76 1.04
CA LEU A 249 27.56 4.90 2.49
C LEU A 249 28.98 4.79 3.09
N PRO A 250 29.60 5.90 3.53
CA PRO A 250 31.03 5.91 3.84
C PRO A 250 31.40 5.31 5.21
N ASN A 251 30.42 5.13 6.09
CA ASN A 251 30.64 4.82 7.51
C ASN A 251 30.16 3.42 7.92
N LEU A 252 29.68 2.59 6.98
CA LEU A 252 29.25 1.23 7.29
C LEU A 252 30.39 0.40 7.89
N SER A 253 30.13 -0.16 9.06
CA SER A 253 31.02 -1.05 9.82
C SER A 253 30.39 -2.42 10.06
N ILE A 254 29.06 -2.50 10.12
CA ILE A 254 28.31 -3.76 10.22
C ILE A 254 27.32 -3.81 9.06
N VAL A 255 27.43 -4.86 8.25
CA VAL A 255 26.58 -5.09 7.07
C VAL A 255 26.29 -6.58 6.98
N THR A 256 25.01 -6.95 6.92
CA THR A 256 24.58 -8.33 6.66
C THR A 256 23.65 -8.36 5.44
N LEU A 257 24.00 -9.20 4.46
CA LEU A 257 23.38 -9.24 3.12
C LEU A 257 23.11 -10.67 2.65
N THR A 258 23.14 -11.65 3.54
CA THR A 258 23.02 -13.07 3.19
C THR A 258 21.58 -13.49 2.97
N ASN A 259 21.39 -14.65 2.35
CA ASN A 259 20.09 -15.32 2.21
C ASN A 259 19.04 -14.50 1.43
N GLN A 260 19.46 -13.76 0.41
CA GLN A 260 18.51 -13.08 -0.47
C GLN A 260 17.72 -14.10 -1.30
N THR A 261 16.42 -13.88 -1.47
CA THR A 261 15.54 -14.69 -2.31
C THR A 261 14.89 -13.79 -3.35
N ILE A 262 15.33 -13.91 -4.59
CA ILE A 262 14.88 -13.07 -5.70
C ILE A 262 14.04 -13.93 -6.65
N THR A 263 12.83 -13.48 -6.96
CA THR A 263 11.98 -14.13 -7.96
C THR A 263 11.79 -13.18 -9.12
N ASN A 264 12.30 -13.56 -10.30
CA ASN A 264 12.10 -12.80 -11.52
C ASN A 264 10.64 -12.87 -11.99
N GLN A 265 10.27 -11.95 -12.88
CA GLN A 265 9.03 -12.09 -13.63
C GLN A 265 9.08 -13.37 -14.48
N PRO A 266 7.99 -14.15 -14.57
CA PRO A 266 7.95 -15.35 -15.39
C PRO A 266 8.32 -15.08 -16.85
N VAL A 267 8.98 -16.05 -17.48
CA VAL A 267 9.24 -16.04 -18.93
C VAL A 267 8.66 -17.29 -19.57
N PHE A 268 8.35 -17.22 -20.85
CA PHE A 268 7.87 -18.39 -21.58
C PHE A 268 8.92 -19.49 -21.65
N TYR A 269 8.48 -20.72 -21.42
CA TYR A 269 9.32 -21.90 -21.59
C TYR A 269 9.81 -21.99 -23.04
N GLN A 270 11.09 -22.28 -23.16
CA GLN A 270 11.75 -22.67 -24.40
C GLN A 270 12.72 -23.81 -24.06
N ASN A 271 13.10 -24.62 -25.04
CA ASN A 271 14.15 -25.62 -24.82
C ASN A 271 15.48 -24.96 -24.41
N LYS A 272 15.72 -23.71 -24.82
CA LYS A 272 16.95 -22.97 -24.50
C LYS A 272 16.64 -21.58 -23.92
N PRO A 273 16.10 -21.49 -22.70
CA PRO A 273 15.77 -20.21 -22.10
C PRO A 273 17.06 -19.42 -21.84
N ILE A 274 17.02 -18.12 -22.14
CA ILE A 274 18.09 -17.17 -21.91
C ILE A 274 17.62 -16.18 -20.86
N VAL A 275 18.31 -16.12 -19.73
CA VAL A 275 17.93 -15.28 -18.58
C VAL A 275 19.05 -14.31 -18.28
N PRO A 276 18.80 -12.99 -18.24
CA PRO A 276 19.83 -12.03 -17.83
C PRO A 276 20.16 -12.20 -16.34
N ASN A 277 21.43 -12.07 -15.99
CA ASN A 277 21.85 -11.99 -14.61
C ASN A 277 21.50 -10.61 -14.04
N VAL A 278 20.75 -10.59 -12.94
CA VAL A 278 20.30 -9.36 -12.27
C VAL A 278 21.17 -8.97 -11.07
N VAL A 279 22.08 -9.86 -10.64
CA VAL A 279 22.83 -9.68 -9.40
C VAL A 279 24.03 -8.77 -9.63
N THR A 280 24.06 -7.64 -8.92
CA THR A 280 25.09 -6.61 -9.07
C THR A 280 25.81 -6.31 -7.76
N GLY A 281 27.14 -6.20 -7.84
CA GLY A 281 28.03 -5.90 -6.73
C GLY A 281 28.17 -4.40 -6.46
N LEU A 282 29.09 -4.05 -5.55
CA LEU A 282 29.22 -2.67 -5.05
C LEU A 282 29.65 -1.66 -6.12
N SER A 283 30.38 -2.08 -7.15
CA SER A 283 30.78 -1.19 -8.25
C SER A 283 29.79 -1.17 -9.42
N GLY A 284 28.67 -1.90 -9.30
CA GLY A 284 27.69 -2.10 -10.36
C GLY A 284 28.06 -3.22 -11.34
N GLU A 285 29.09 -4.00 -11.03
CA GLU A 285 29.52 -5.17 -11.79
C GLU A 285 28.55 -6.35 -11.59
N LEU A 286 28.36 -7.18 -12.61
CA LEU A 286 27.57 -8.42 -12.46
C LEU A 286 28.34 -9.45 -11.65
N ILE A 287 27.68 -10.02 -10.64
CA ILE A 287 28.21 -11.12 -9.83
C ILE A 287 27.97 -12.43 -10.56
N ALA A 288 29.03 -13.15 -10.91
CA ALA A 288 28.89 -14.46 -11.53
C ALA A 288 28.15 -15.44 -10.60
N PRO A 289 27.23 -16.28 -11.13
CA PRO A 289 26.58 -17.31 -10.33
C PRO A 289 27.59 -18.26 -9.67
N ASP A 290 27.28 -18.68 -8.44
CA ASP A 290 28.03 -19.69 -7.69
C ASP A 290 27.61 -21.10 -8.11
N THR A 291 26.30 -21.34 -8.22
CA THR A 291 25.73 -22.56 -8.81
C THR A 291 24.59 -22.22 -9.75
N ILE A 292 24.31 -23.09 -10.73
CA ILE A 292 23.21 -22.92 -11.69
C ILE A 292 22.46 -24.25 -11.76
N SER A 293 21.13 -24.22 -11.67
CA SER A 293 20.28 -25.41 -11.73
C SER A 293 20.30 -26.05 -13.11
N ASP A 294 19.85 -27.31 -13.21
CA ASP A 294 19.52 -27.96 -14.48
C ASP A 294 20.63 -27.93 -15.55
N ASN A 295 21.89 -28.02 -15.10
CA ASN A 295 23.10 -27.93 -15.93
C ASN A 295 23.18 -26.63 -16.76
N GLY A 296 22.59 -25.53 -16.27
CA GLY A 296 22.71 -24.23 -16.88
C GLY A 296 24.16 -23.73 -16.91
N THR A 297 24.42 -22.82 -17.83
CA THR A 297 25.75 -22.23 -18.04
C THR A 297 25.66 -20.71 -18.00
N TYR A 298 26.75 -20.04 -17.66
CA TYR A 298 26.82 -18.59 -17.60
C TYR A 298 27.90 -18.05 -18.54
N THR A 299 27.50 -17.13 -19.42
CA THR A 299 28.40 -16.25 -20.17
C THR A 299 27.87 -14.84 -20.00
N SER A 300 28.61 -14.01 -19.27
CA SER A 300 28.16 -12.65 -18.93
C SER A 300 27.64 -11.91 -20.17
N PRO A 301 26.42 -11.33 -20.12
CA PRO A 301 25.59 -11.09 -18.93
C PRO A 301 24.47 -12.13 -18.70
N THR A 302 24.45 -13.25 -19.41
CA THR A 302 23.30 -14.16 -19.47
C THR A 302 23.58 -15.57 -18.97
N LEU A 303 22.57 -16.18 -18.38
CA LEU A 303 22.48 -17.61 -18.09
C LEU A 303 21.69 -18.31 -19.20
N THR A 304 22.10 -19.51 -19.58
CA THR A 304 21.46 -20.32 -20.61
C THR A 304 21.31 -21.76 -20.16
N TRP A 305 20.16 -22.38 -20.48
CA TRP A 305 19.87 -23.79 -20.22
C TRP A 305 19.63 -24.56 -21.51
N ASP A 306 19.72 -25.89 -21.45
CA ASP A 306 19.30 -26.81 -22.52
C ASP A 306 18.33 -27.85 -21.90
N LEU A 307 17.04 -27.50 -21.89
CA LEU A 307 15.97 -28.23 -21.23
C LEU A 307 15.31 -29.22 -22.21
N ASN A 308 15.19 -30.48 -21.79
CA ASN A 308 14.57 -31.55 -22.60
C ASN A 308 13.05 -31.64 -22.46
N SER A 309 12.50 -31.02 -21.42
CA SER A 309 11.06 -30.98 -21.12
C SER A 309 10.73 -29.74 -20.31
N PHE A 310 9.45 -29.39 -20.23
CA PHE A 310 8.98 -28.33 -19.36
C PHE A 310 9.34 -28.59 -17.90
N ILE A 311 9.75 -27.52 -17.21
CA ILE A 311 9.91 -27.43 -15.76
C ILE A 311 9.38 -26.07 -15.31
N ASN A 312 8.86 -25.97 -14.09
CA ASN A 312 8.21 -24.75 -13.61
C ASN A 312 9.16 -23.56 -13.41
N SER A 313 10.45 -23.81 -13.22
CA SER A 313 11.45 -22.77 -13.01
C SER A 313 12.85 -23.31 -13.19
N VAL A 314 13.77 -22.43 -13.57
CA VAL A 314 15.22 -22.61 -13.37
C VAL A 314 15.71 -21.63 -12.31
N SER A 315 16.89 -21.88 -11.74
CA SER A 315 17.45 -21.01 -10.72
C SER A 315 18.98 -20.97 -10.75
N TYR A 316 19.54 -20.00 -10.05
CA TYR A 316 20.96 -19.94 -9.77
C TYR A 316 21.20 -19.31 -8.39
N THR A 317 22.33 -19.65 -7.78
CA THR A 317 22.78 -19.04 -6.53
C THR A 317 23.91 -18.06 -6.81
N PHE A 318 24.16 -17.15 -5.89
CA PHE A 318 25.35 -16.31 -5.86
C PHE A 318 25.88 -16.23 -4.44
N ASN A 319 27.19 -16.09 -4.31
CA ASN A 319 27.85 -15.92 -3.03
C ASN A 319 29.18 -15.19 -3.26
N GLN A 320 29.23 -13.91 -2.91
CA GLN A 320 30.43 -13.10 -3.08
C GLN A 320 30.68 -12.25 -1.83
N SER A 321 31.94 -12.14 -1.43
CA SER A 321 32.32 -11.14 -0.43
C SER A 321 32.37 -9.75 -1.06
N VAL A 322 31.61 -8.81 -0.52
CA VAL A 322 31.61 -7.40 -0.91
C VAL A 322 32.33 -6.56 0.14
N THR A 323 33.31 -5.76 -0.31
CA THR A 323 34.16 -4.96 0.59
C THR A 323 33.74 -3.51 0.59
N PHE A 324 33.25 -3.06 1.75
CA PHE A 324 33.02 -1.67 2.08
C PHE A 324 34.31 -1.03 2.59
N LYS A 325 34.29 0.29 2.82
CA LYS A 325 35.46 1.02 3.33
C LYS A 325 35.97 0.46 4.66
N ASN A 326 35.08 0.10 5.59
CA ASN A 326 35.45 -0.28 6.96
C ASN A 326 35.15 -1.75 7.29
N THR A 327 34.50 -2.50 6.39
CA THR A 327 34.07 -3.87 6.65
C THR A 327 33.95 -4.67 5.34
N THR A 328 33.85 -5.99 5.45
CA THR A 328 33.54 -6.89 4.33
C THR A 328 32.42 -7.81 4.77
N ALA A 329 31.43 -8.00 3.90
CA ALA A 329 30.26 -8.81 4.17
C ALA A 329 30.03 -9.83 3.04
N PRO A 330 29.56 -11.04 3.35
CA PRO A 330 29.03 -11.94 2.33
C PRO A 330 27.70 -11.38 1.79
N PHE A 331 27.59 -11.32 0.47
CA PHE A 331 26.35 -11.09 -0.27
C PHE A 331 25.99 -12.38 -1.00
N SER A 332 24.90 -13.00 -0.57
CA SER A 332 24.52 -14.32 -1.06
C SER A 332 23.01 -14.48 -1.17
N GLY A 333 22.59 -15.37 -2.06
CA GLY A 333 21.18 -15.62 -2.27
C GLY A 333 20.91 -16.58 -3.41
N THR A 334 19.62 -16.74 -3.70
CA THR A 334 19.07 -17.52 -4.80
C THR A 334 18.22 -16.63 -5.68
N VAL A 335 18.38 -16.76 -6.99
CA VAL A 335 17.52 -16.17 -8.01
C VAL A 335 16.72 -17.28 -8.67
N THR A 336 15.40 -17.17 -8.65
CA THR A 336 14.48 -18.08 -9.31
C THR A 336 13.89 -17.39 -10.53
N GLN A 337 13.94 -18.06 -11.67
CA GLN A 337 13.27 -17.68 -12.90
C GLN A 337 12.10 -18.64 -13.14
N PRO A 338 10.85 -18.23 -12.85
CA PRO A 338 9.68 -19.00 -13.23
C PRO A 338 9.57 -19.13 -14.75
N LEU A 339 9.14 -20.31 -15.21
CA LEU A 339 8.86 -20.61 -16.61
C LEU A 339 7.37 -20.92 -16.78
N THR A 340 6.76 -20.35 -17.81
CA THR A 340 5.34 -20.56 -18.14
C THR A 340 5.23 -21.41 -19.41
N GLU A 341 4.44 -22.49 -19.37
CA GLU A 341 4.10 -23.23 -20.59
C GLU A 341 3.36 -22.31 -21.57
N VAL A 342 3.72 -22.41 -22.85
CA VAL A 342 3.07 -21.66 -23.92
C VAL A 342 2.56 -22.58 -25.00
N TYR A 343 1.42 -22.20 -25.57
CA TYR A 343 0.77 -22.92 -26.65
C TYR A 343 0.46 -21.95 -27.79
N ALA A 344 0.34 -22.48 -29.01
CA ALA A 344 0.03 -21.68 -30.17
C ALA A 344 -1.49 -21.45 -30.27
N VAL A 345 -1.90 -20.19 -30.38
CA VAL A 345 -3.21 -19.83 -30.92
C VAL A 345 -3.04 -19.47 -32.38
N VAL A 346 -3.77 -20.16 -33.24
CA VAL A 346 -3.82 -19.90 -34.68
C VAL A 346 -5.11 -19.16 -35.00
N PHE A 347 -5.02 -18.01 -35.64
CA PHE A 347 -6.16 -17.26 -36.15
C PHE A 347 -6.31 -17.56 -37.65
N ASP A 348 -7.40 -18.23 -38.00
CA ASP A 348 -7.73 -18.66 -39.36
C ASP A 348 -8.83 -17.78 -39.95
N VAL A 349 -8.51 -17.09 -41.05
CA VAL A 349 -9.44 -16.27 -41.83
C VAL A 349 -9.56 -16.88 -43.23
N ASP A 350 -10.61 -17.65 -43.47
CA ASP A 350 -10.85 -18.34 -44.75
C ASP A 350 -9.64 -19.17 -45.26
N GLY A 351 -8.87 -19.76 -44.34
CA GLY A 351 -7.67 -20.57 -44.64
C GLY A 351 -6.35 -19.79 -44.63
N GLU A 352 -6.37 -18.46 -44.48
CA GLU A 352 -5.17 -17.68 -44.18
C GLU A 352 -4.91 -17.68 -42.68
N GLN A 353 -3.73 -18.13 -42.26
CA GLN A 353 -3.40 -18.37 -40.86
C GLN A 353 -2.33 -17.41 -40.34
N THR A 354 -2.58 -16.83 -39.19
CA THR A 354 -1.58 -16.17 -38.35
C THR A 354 -1.51 -16.86 -37.00
N SER A 355 -0.39 -16.76 -36.28
CA SER A 355 -0.26 -17.39 -34.97
C SER A 355 0.45 -16.52 -33.94
N ALA A 356 0.13 -16.78 -32.68
CA ALA A 356 0.80 -16.20 -31.53
C ALA A 356 1.01 -17.29 -30.46
N MET A 357 2.03 -17.09 -29.61
CA MET A 357 2.24 -17.93 -28.43
C MET A 357 1.65 -17.24 -27.21
N VAL A 358 0.85 -17.96 -26.43
CA VAL A 358 0.20 -17.43 -25.22
C VAL A 358 0.46 -18.38 -24.05
N GLY A 359 0.73 -17.83 -22.87
CA GLY A 359 0.92 -18.61 -21.65
C GLY A 359 -0.34 -19.35 -21.25
N VAL A 360 -0.21 -20.59 -20.78
CA VAL A 360 -1.34 -21.36 -20.26
C VAL A 360 -2.08 -20.58 -19.17
N ASN A 361 -3.42 -20.55 -19.23
CA ASN A 361 -4.30 -19.78 -18.35
C ASN A 361 -4.23 -18.24 -18.49
N GLU A 362 -3.49 -17.69 -19.46
CA GLU A 362 -3.51 -16.26 -19.80
C GLU A 362 -4.64 -15.96 -20.80
N LEU A 363 -5.10 -14.70 -20.83
CA LEU A 363 -6.04 -14.23 -21.86
C LEU A 363 -5.30 -14.07 -23.18
N ILE A 364 -5.99 -14.40 -24.27
CA ILE A 364 -5.48 -14.17 -25.62
C ILE A 364 -5.75 -12.71 -26.00
N ASN A 365 -4.78 -12.02 -26.60
CA ASN A 365 -5.04 -10.69 -27.16
C ASN A 365 -5.87 -10.83 -28.43
N GLU A 366 -7.02 -10.17 -28.49
CA GLU A 366 -7.88 -10.19 -29.68
C GLU A 366 -7.13 -9.57 -30.87
N PRO A 367 -7.02 -10.28 -32.01
CA PRO A 367 -6.39 -9.73 -33.20
C PRO A 367 -7.30 -8.67 -33.83
N THR A 368 -6.75 -7.86 -34.73
CA THR A 368 -7.56 -6.91 -35.50
C THR A 368 -8.64 -7.66 -36.28
N ALA A 369 -9.89 -7.20 -36.16
CA ALA A 369 -11.04 -7.81 -36.84
C ALA A 369 -10.78 -7.87 -38.36
N PRO A 370 -10.88 -9.06 -38.98
CA PRO A 370 -10.66 -9.20 -40.41
C PRO A 370 -11.81 -8.59 -41.21
N ALA A 371 -11.49 -8.00 -42.37
CA ALA A 371 -12.46 -7.42 -43.29
C ALA A 371 -12.65 -8.32 -44.51
N LYS A 372 -13.91 -8.53 -44.91
CA LYS A 372 -14.29 -9.32 -46.09
C LYS A 372 -15.40 -8.59 -46.85
N GLU A 373 -15.17 -8.32 -48.15
CA GLU A 373 -16.13 -7.57 -48.98
C GLU A 373 -17.46 -8.33 -49.10
N GLY A 374 -18.57 -7.63 -48.83
CA GLY A 374 -19.91 -8.23 -48.85
C GLY A 374 -20.32 -8.96 -47.56
N TYR A 375 -19.49 -8.95 -46.51
CA TYR A 375 -19.77 -9.63 -45.25
C TYR A 375 -19.49 -8.74 -44.02
N ILE A 376 -20.15 -9.05 -42.89
CA ILE A 376 -19.89 -8.50 -41.55
C ILE A 376 -19.13 -9.55 -40.73
N PHE A 377 -18.08 -9.14 -40.03
CA PHE A 377 -17.35 -10.01 -39.11
C PHE A 377 -18.14 -10.25 -37.82
N ASP A 378 -18.44 -11.52 -37.53
CA ASP A 378 -19.28 -11.91 -36.38
C ASP A 378 -18.46 -12.21 -35.12
N GLY A 379 -17.19 -12.58 -35.28
CA GLY A 379 -16.28 -12.93 -34.20
C GLY A 379 -15.40 -14.15 -34.51
N TRP A 380 -14.60 -14.52 -33.50
CA TRP A 380 -13.71 -15.67 -33.52
C TRP A 380 -14.37 -16.88 -32.84
N TYR A 381 -14.17 -18.08 -33.39
CA TYR A 381 -14.81 -19.30 -32.92
C TYR A 381 -13.81 -20.46 -32.78
N ASP A 382 -14.00 -21.32 -31.78
CA ASP A 382 -13.09 -22.45 -31.46
C ASP A 382 -13.13 -23.62 -32.47
N ALA A 383 -14.08 -23.61 -33.41
CA ALA A 383 -14.17 -24.57 -34.49
C ALA A 383 -14.78 -23.96 -35.76
N LYS A 384 -14.34 -24.49 -36.91
CA LYS A 384 -14.75 -24.03 -38.25
C LYS A 384 -16.26 -24.14 -38.49
N THR A 385 -16.89 -25.21 -38.01
CA THR A 385 -18.32 -25.46 -38.06
C THR A 385 -18.82 -25.82 -36.66
N ASP A 386 -19.95 -25.26 -36.24
CA ASP A 386 -20.59 -25.53 -34.94
C ASP A 386 -19.75 -25.22 -33.68
N GLY A 387 -18.66 -24.45 -33.81
CA GLY A 387 -17.87 -23.97 -32.67
C GLY A 387 -18.57 -22.91 -31.82
N ASN A 388 -18.08 -22.74 -30.60
CA ASN A 388 -18.46 -21.66 -29.68
C ASN A 388 -17.70 -20.38 -30.01
N LYS A 389 -18.34 -19.24 -29.77
CA LYS A 389 -17.69 -17.93 -29.93
C LYS A 389 -16.68 -17.76 -28.80
N TRP A 390 -15.44 -17.45 -29.16
CA TRP A 390 -14.37 -17.17 -28.21
C TRP A 390 -14.55 -15.78 -27.59
N ASP A 391 -14.52 -15.70 -26.27
CA ASP A 391 -14.60 -14.47 -25.50
C ASP A 391 -13.21 -14.08 -24.98
N PHE A 392 -12.55 -13.12 -25.62
CA PHE A 392 -11.21 -12.67 -25.24
C PHE A 392 -11.14 -11.99 -23.84
N GLY A 393 -12.28 -11.67 -23.22
CA GLY A 393 -12.36 -11.15 -21.87
C GLY A 393 -12.51 -12.22 -20.78
N ILE A 394 -12.84 -13.47 -21.15
CA ILE A 394 -13.17 -14.55 -20.21
C ILE A 394 -12.35 -15.81 -20.49
N ASP A 395 -12.27 -16.21 -21.75
CA ASP A 395 -11.64 -17.46 -22.17
C ASP A 395 -10.12 -17.35 -22.09
N LYS A 396 -9.52 -18.40 -21.52
CA LYS A 396 -8.08 -18.47 -21.25
C LYS A 396 -7.44 -19.52 -22.13
N MET A 397 -6.16 -19.32 -22.44
CA MET A 397 -5.37 -20.26 -23.23
C MET A 397 -5.32 -21.64 -22.55
N PRO A 398 -5.80 -22.71 -23.20
CA PRO A 398 -5.73 -24.06 -22.66
C PRO A 398 -4.31 -24.63 -22.73
N ALA A 399 -4.10 -25.79 -22.10
CA ALA A 399 -2.83 -26.52 -22.18
C ALA A 399 -2.68 -27.31 -23.49
N SER A 400 -3.00 -26.67 -24.62
CA SER A 400 -2.91 -27.24 -25.97
C SER A 400 -2.98 -26.13 -27.01
N ASP A 401 -2.41 -26.37 -28.19
CA ASP A 401 -2.60 -25.48 -29.33
C ASP A 401 -4.09 -25.42 -29.73
N ILE A 402 -4.56 -24.24 -30.11
CA ILE A 402 -5.93 -24.02 -30.57
C ILE A 402 -5.95 -23.27 -31.90
N THR A 403 -7.07 -23.38 -32.62
CA THR A 403 -7.34 -22.57 -33.81
C THR A 403 -8.66 -21.84 -33.64
N LEU A 404 -8.62 -20.52 -33.76
CA LEU A 404 -9.77 -19.65 -33.75
C LEU A 404 -10.10 -19.24 -35.19
N TYR A 405 -11.33 -19.50 -35.61
CA TYR A 405 -11.82 -19.27 -36.96
C TYR A 405 -12.67 -17.99 -37.00
N ALA A 406 -12.35 -17.10 -37.94
CA ALA A 406 -13.18 -15.94 -38.21
C ALA A 406 -14.50 -16.37 -38.86
N LYS A 407 -15.64 -15.93 -38.31
CA LYS A 407 -16.96 -16.11 -38.92
C LYS A 407 -17.52 -14.80 -39.45
N PHE A 408 -18.28 -14.92 -40.54
CA PHE A 408 -18.80 -13.80 -41.30
C PHE A 408 -20.26 -14.05 -41.68
N THR A 409 -21.10 -13.02 -41.59
CA THR A 409 -22.48 -13.02 -42.06
C THR A 409 -22.59 -12.17 -43.34
N GLU A 410 -23.26 -12.68 -44.38
CA GLU A 410 -23.47 -11.95 -45.63
C GLU A 410 -24.27 -10.66 -45.39
N ASN A 411 -23.87 -9.59 -46.06
CA ASN A 411 -24.69 -8.38 -46.14
C ASN A 411 -25.98 -8.73 -46.89
N GLU A 412 -27.13 -8.72 -46.24
CA GLU A 412 -28.40 -8.72 -46.96
C GLU A 412 -28.50 -7.40 -47.74
N GLU A 413 -28.17 -7.40 -49.02
CA GLU A 413 -28.63 -6.33 -49.91
C GLU A 413 -30.16 -6.38 -49.96
N PRO A 414 -30.86 -5.24 -49.85
CA PRO A 414 -32.31 -5.20 -49.99
C PRO A 414 -32.63 -5.65 -51.41
N ASN A 415 -33.31 -6.80 -51.54
CA ASN A 415 -33.83 -7.34 -52.79
C ASN A 415 -34.39 -6.22 -53.69
N ALA A 416 -33.62 -5.83 -54.71
CA ALA A 416 -34.11 -5.03 -55.80
C ALA A 416 -35.20 -5.85 -56.50
N SER A 417 -36.35 -5.22 -56.62
CA SER A 417 -37.62 -5.76 -57.10
C SER A 417 -37.49 -6.50 -58.43
N SER A 418 -38.30 -7.55 -58.58
CA SER A 418 -38.53 -8.27 -59.83
C SER A 418 -38.66 -7.32 -61.04
N PRO A 419 -38.09 -7.66 -62.22
CA PRO A 419 -38.20 -6.81 -63.39
C PRO A 419 -39.65 -6.84 -63.90
N ILE A 420 -40.35 -5.71 -63.83
CA ILE A 420 -41.56 -5.48 -64.60
C ILE A 420 -41.12 -5.32 -66.06
N ASN A 421 -41.61 -6.25 -66.89
CA ASN A 421 -41.47 -6.25 -68.34
C ASN A 421 -42.32 -5.12 -68.95
N VAL A 422 -41.71 -4.19 -69.69
CA VAL A 422 -42.42 -3.29 -70.61
C VAL A 422 -41.58 -3.08 -71.88
N GLU A 423 -42.08 -3.63 -72.99
CA GLU A 423 -41.68 -3.29 -74.36
C GLU A 423 -42.21 -1.89 -74.76
N PRO A 424 -41.58 -1.22 -75.75
CA PRO A 424 -41.75 0.21 -75.96
C PRO A 424 -42.86 0.61 -76.95
N ASN A 425 -43.28 1.85 -76.76
CA ASN A 425 -43.85 2.82 -77.72
C ASN A 425 -45.30 2.67 -78.19
N ASP A 426 -46.13 3.67 -77.83
CA ASP A 426 -46.60 4.63 -78.85
C ASP A 426 -47.18 5.93 -78.25
N ASN A 427 -46.63 7.05 -78.74
CA ASN A 427 -47.29 8.28 -79.18
C ASN A 427 -48.42 8.98 -78.36
N ASN A 428 -48.05 10.18 -77.87
CA ASN A 428 -48.63 11.48 -78.24
C ASN A 428 -49.40 12.30 -77.16
N SER A 429 -48.90 13.55 -77.03
CA SER A 429 -49.55 14.84 -76.74
C SER A 429 -50.29 15.16 -75.43
N ASP A 430 -49.83 16.30 -74.90
CA ASP A 430 -50.57 17.41 -74.29
C ASP A 430 -50.79 17.50 -72.76
N ASN A 431 -50.11 18.53 -72.23
CA ASN A 431 -50.56 19.55 -71.29
C ASN A 431 -50.95 19.17 -69.85
N ALA A 432 -50.09 19.54 -68.89
CA ALA A 432 -50.25 20.76 -68.08
C ALA A 432 -49.55 20.60 -66.70
N GLU A 433 -48.75 21.60 -66.35
CA GLU A 433 -48.29 21.97 -65.00
C GLU A 433 -49.46 22.11 -63.97
N PRO A 434 -49.24 22.19 -62.63
CA PRO A 434 -48.05 22.76 -61.98
C PRO A 434 -47.56 22.14 -60.65
N ASN A 435 -46.31 22.50 -60.35
CA ASN A 435 -45.71 22.92 -59.08
C ASN A 435 -46.06 22.31 -57.70
N ALA A 436 -44.94 22.14 -56.98
CA ALA A 436 -44.66 22.55 -55.60
C ALA A 436 -44.81 21.52 -54.48
N SER A 437 -43.66 21.30 -53.82
CA SER A 437 -43.43 21.41 -52.37
C SER A 437 -44.29 20.51 -51.48
N SER A 438 -43.75 19.79 -50.50
CA SER A 438 -42.95 20.33 -49.42
C SER A 438 -42.48 19.20 -48.52
N SER A 439 -41.24 19.35 -48.10
CA SER A 439 -40.60 18.82 -46.91
C SER A 439 -41.36 19.10 -45.60
N ILE A 440 -41.10 18.28 -44.57
CA ILE A 440 -40.79 18.62 -43.15
C ILE A 440 -41.59 17.87 -42.04
N ASN A 441 -40.81 17.36 -41.07
CA ASN A 441 -41.04 17.04 -39.64
C ASN A 441 -41.95 15.88 -39.22
N VAL A 442 -41.52 14.89 -38.40
CA VAL A 442 -40.84 14.80 -37.08
C VAL A 442 -41.84 14.62 -35.93
N GLN A 443 -41.56 13.58 -35.11
CA GLN A 443 -42.15 13.21 -33.82
C GLN A 443 -43.62 12.75 -33.87
N GLU A 444 -44.09 11.76 -33.09
CA GLU A 444 -43.96 11.64 -31.64
C GLU A 444 -44.40 10.24 -31.15
N ASN A 445 -43.92 9.88 -29.95
CA ASN A 445 -44.41 8.95 -28.91
C ASN A 445 -45.66 8.07 -29.11
N GLY A 446 -45.61 6.87 -28.51
CA GLY A 446 -46.64 6.47 -27.54
C GLY A 446 -47.23 5.05 -27.65
N THR A 447 -46.68 4.14 -26.85
CA THR A 447 -47.34 3.18 -25.90
C THR A 447 -48.47 2.22 -26.31
N ASN A 448 -48.36 1.02 -25.70
CA ASN A 448 -49.41 0.05 -25.26
C ASN A 448 -50.02 -0.86 -26.34
N GLU A 449 -50.41 -2.13 -26.10
CA GLU A 449 -50.44 -3.04 -24.95
C GLU A 449 -50.86 -4.43 -25.46
N GLY A 450 -50.45 -5.51 -24.77
CA GLY A 450 -51.23 -6.74 -24.59
C GLY A 450 -51.18 -7.81 -25.71
N THR A 451 -51.26 -9.12 -25.46
CA THR A 451 -51.48 -9.94 -24.25
C THR A 451 -51.32 -11.43 -24.61
N ASN A 452 -50.98 -12.25 -23.60
CA ASN A 452 -51.43 -13.64 -23.33
C ASN A 452 -50.43 -14.81 -23.40
N ASN A 453 -50.13 -15.29 -22.18
CA ASN A 453 -49.73 -16.64 -21.72
C ASN A 453 -50.98 -17.58 -21.70
N PRO A 454 -50.92 -18.93 -21.51
CA PRO A 454 -50.45 -19.57 -20.26
C PRO A 454 -49.72 -20.95 -20.35
N ASN A 455 -48.91 -21.19 -19.30
CA ASN A 455 -48.73 -22.40 -18.45
C ASN A 455 -47.61 -23.45 -18.71
N SER A 456 -46.71 -23.58 -17.72
CA SER A 456 -46.45 -24.77 -16.86
C SER A 456 -45.01 -24.75 -16.32
N SER A 457 -44.74 -24.29 -15.09
CA SER A 457 -44.56 -25.07 -13.84
C SER A 457 -43.16 -25.65 -13.62
N GLY A 458 -42.53 -25.29 -12.50
CA GLY A 458 -41.35 -25.96 -11.93
C GLY A 458 -40.51 -25.06 -11.04
N ASP A 459 -40.75 -25.12 -9.72
CA ASP A 459 -40.00 -24.46 -8.65
C ASP A 459 -38.52 -24.86 -8.62
N ASP A 460 -37.63 -23.90 -8.29
CA ASP A 460 -36.66 -24.10 -7.21
C ASP A 460 -36.01 -22.77 -6.78
N LYS A 461 -36.17 -22.45 -5.49
CA LYS A 461 -35.59 -21.28 -4.83
C LYS A 461 -34.18 -21.61 -4.36
N VAL A 462 -33.16 -21.00 -4.97
CA VAL A 462 -31.84 -20.85 -4.34
C VAL A 462 -31.53 -19.36 -4.22
N ASN A 463 -31.63 -18.88 -2.99
CA ASN A 463 -31.36 -17.52 -2.59
C ASN A 463 -29.84 -17.34 -2.45
N ILE A 464 -29.13 -16.99 -3.53
CA ILE A 464 -27.69 -16.66 -3.47
C ILE A 464 -27.56 -15.17 -3.17
N LYS A 465 -27.17 -14.90 -1.93
CA LYS A 465 -26.78 -13.58 -1.43
C LYS A 465 -25.46 -13.18 -2.11
N LEU A 466 -25.53 -12.22 -3.03
CA LEU A 466 -24.35 -11.61 -3.66
C LEU A 466 -23.58 -10.76 -2.63
N PRO A 467 -22.24 -10.68 -2.71
CA PRO A 467 -21.45 -9.80 -1.84
C PRO A 467 -21.71 -8.33 -2.17
N ILE A 468 -21.80 -7.52 -1.12
CA ILE A 468 -21.98 -6.07 -1.19
C ILE A 468 -20.63 -5.49 -1.61
N THR A 469 -20.53 -5.01 -2.85
CA THR A 469 -19.41 -4.20 -3.33
C THR A 469 -19.49 -2.82 -2.68
N GLY A 470 -18.47 -2.47 -1.90
CA GLY A 470 -18.18 -1.09 -1.56
C GLY A 470 -17.60 -0.39 -2.78
N ASP A 471 -18.12 0.80 -3.09
CA ASP A 471 -17.31 2.00 -3.27
C ASP A 471 -18.18 3.26 -3.42
N GLU A 472 -17.54 4.37 -3.08
CA GLU A 472 -17.83 5.78 -3.40
C GLU A 472 -18.81 6.58 -2.52
N LEU A 473 -18.21 7.42 -1.67
CA LEU A 473 -18.75 8.75 -1.36
C LEU A 473 -17.60 9.75 -1.46
N ASN A 474 -17.44 10.33 -2.65
CA ASN A 474 -16.48 11.39 -2.93
C ASN A 474 -17.19 12.52 -3.67
N VAL A 475 -17.75 13.50 -2.94
CA VAL A 475 -18.03 14.83 -3.52
C VAL A 475 -17.86 15.93 -2.46
N LEU A 476 -16.89 16.80 -2.75
CA LEU A 476 -16.39 17.97 -2.02
C LEU A 476 -17.41 19.13 -1.94
N PRO A 477 -17.12 20.19 -1.16
CA PRO A 477 -16.89 21.45 -1.88
C PRO A 477 -15.63 22.23 -1.46
N ILE A 478 -15.08 22.87 -2.49
CA ILE A 478 -13.90 23.74 -2.66
C ILE A 478 -14.08 25.10 -1.94
N PHE A 479 -12.99 25.71 -1.42
CA PHE A 479 -12.60 27.14 -1.55
C PHE A 479 -11.18 27.32 -0.93
N VAL A 480 -10.08 27.31 -1.70
CA VAL A 480 -9.33 28.44 -2.33
C VAL A 480 -8.89 29.56 -1.36
N GLY A 481 -7.57 29.83 -1.28
CA GLY A 481 -7.07 31.10 -0.73
C GLY A 481 -5.58 31.25 -0.36
N ALA A 482 -4.70 31.16 -1.35
CA ALA A 482 -3.36 31.78 -1.52
C ALA A 482 -2.76 32.77 -0.47
N VAL A 483 -1.47 32.51 -0.12
CA VAL A 483 -0.25 33.37 -0.19
C VAL A 483 -0.09 34.59 0.76
N LEU A 484 1.05 34.62 1.50
CA LEU A 484 2.12 35.67 1.57
C LEU A 484 2.86 35.65 2.93
N ILE A 485 4.15 35.27 2.97
CA ILE A 485 5.38 36.13 2.96
C ILE A 485 5.39 37.21 4.07
N GLY A 486 6.40 37.15 4.95
CA GLY A 486 6.67 38.21 5.93
C GLY A 486 7.95 38.01 6.74
N ILE A 487 9.09 38.21 6.08
CA ILE A 487 10.45 38.24 6.66
C ILE A 487 10.58 39.32 7.74
N GLY A 488 11.23 38.97 8.86
CA GLY A 488 11.70 39.90 9.88
C GLY A 488 13.19 39.66 10.22
N LEU A 489 14.07 40.04 9.29
CA LEU A 489 15.52 40.20 9.49
C LEU A 489 15.80 41.48 10.29
N VAL A 490 16.41 41.38 11.48
CA VAL A 490 17.44 42.31 12.00
C VAL A 490 18.33 41.48 12.95
N LEU A 491 19.41 40.85 12.45
CA LEU A 491 20.75 41.38 12.17
C LEU A 491 21.63 41.63 13.42
N PHE A 492 22.76 40.91 13.41
CA PHE A 492 24.09 41.24 13.95
C PHE A 492 24.27 41.10 15.48
N ARG A 493 25.36 40.54 16.04
CA ARG A 493 26.62 40.04 15.46
C ARG A 493 27.33 39.15 16.49
N LYS A 494 27.72 37.96 16.04
CA LYS A 494 28.99 37.25 16.28
C LYS A 494 29.98 37.81 17.34
N LYS A 495 30.42 36.87 18.19
CA LYS A 495 31.80 36.62 18.67
C LYS A 495 32.35 37.35 19.91
N ARG A 496 32.83 36.46 20.81
CA ARG A 496 34.09 36.45 21.59
C ARG A 496 34.08 36.90 23.06
N GLN A 497 34.24 35.88 23.91
CA GLN A 497 35.32 35.65 24.89
C GLN A 497 35.67 36.75 25.90
N THR A 498 35.69 36.34 27.18
CA THR A 498 36.62 36.73 28.27
C THR A 498 36.86 38.24 28.40
N LYS A 499 36.35 38.90 29.44
CA LYS A 499 36.71 38.72 30.85
C LYS A 499 35.70 39.46 31.71
#